data_AF-A0A1E8FTA2-F1
#
_entry.id   AF-A0A1E8FTA2-F1
#
_cell.length_a   1.000
_cell.length_b   1.000
_cell.length_c   1.000
_cell.angle_alpha   90.00
_cell.angle_beta   90.00
_cell.angle_gamma   90.00
#
_symmetry.space_group_name_H-M   'P 1'
#
loop_
_entity.id
_entity.type
_entity.pdbx_description
1 polymer ?
#
loop_
_entity_poly.entity_id
_entity_poly.type
_entity_poly.pdbx_seq_one_letter_code
_entity_poly.pdbx_strand_id
1 'polypeptide(L)'
;MTAALPWLTLIVCVAMTAVRIPSAIRGRNRTMFFLFALLSADILLSIKEPYLAIDAVLGGFNLANLLLRFMLYGTFLLLGVKTAAAFGSEAGLRAIRGPVGLAVLGLVAALTAWIFFTMDTRGSSVGLSGLHQNAALESYAALGRFYPGYVAVCLLPGIWKAVRSSAPTLLRIASATLFTGLVLLVLTQGFPLLPDGASWLRPVLNYSAALASALGMGGIWLSKSLARRTARG
;
A
#
# COMPACT_ATOMS: atom_id res chain seq x y z
N MET A 1 -15.48 -16.51 -4.97
CA MET A 1 -15.97 -15.31 -4.24
C MET A 1 -14.87 -14.29 -3.91
N THR A 2 -13.58 -14.61 -4.03
CA THR A 2 -12.45 -13.70 -3.76
C THR A 2 -12.03 -12.78 -4.91
N ALA A 3 -12.51 -13.04 -6.14
CA ALA A 3 -12.13 -12.23 -7.32
C ALA A 3 -12.71 -10.80 -7.30
N ALA A 4 -13.88 -10.59 -6.67
CA ALA A 4 -14.53 -9.27 -6.68
C ALA A 4 -13.78 -8.21 -5.85
N LEU A 5 -13.11 -8.61 -4.77
CA LEU A 5 -12.44 -7.69 -3.85
C LEU A 5 -11.25 -6.94 -4.49
N PRO A 6 -10.32 -7.60 -5.24
CA PRO A 6 -9.31 -6.90 -6.03
C PRO A 6 -9.89 -5.85 -6.97
N TRP A 7 -10.91 -6.22 -7.75
CA TRP A 7 -11.54 -5.33 -8.73
C TRP A 7 -12.27 -4.17 -8.06
N LEU A 8 -12.98 -4.40 -6.95
CA LEU A 8 -13.60 -3.34 -6.16
C LEU A 8 -12.54 -2.37 -5.62
N THR A 9 -11.43 -2.90 -5.10
CA THR A 9 -10.32 -2.10 -4.59
C THR A 9 -9.71 -1.25 -5.70
N LEU A 10 -9.56 -1.82 -6.90
CA LEU A 10 -9.08 -1.10 -8.08
C LEU A 10 -10.01 0.05 -8.44
N ILE A 11 -11.32 -0.22 -8.56
CA ILE A 11 -12.34 0.78 -8.89
C ILE A 11 -12.30 1.95 -7.90
N VAL A 12 -12.22 1.67 -6.60
CA VAL A 12 -12.13 2.71 -5.56
C VAL A 12 -10.85 3.52 -5.71
N CYS A 13 -9.70 2.88 -5.91
CA CYS A 13 -8.42 3.58 -6.09
C CYS A 13 -8.42 4.44 -7.36
N VAL A 14 -8.97 3.94 -8.47
CA VAL A 14 -9.08 4.66 -9.75
C VAL A 14 -10.02 5.85 -9.60
N ALA A 15 -11.18 5.68 -8.96
CA ALA A 15 -12.11 6.77 -8.69
C ALA A 15 -11.45 7.86 -7.82
N MET A 16 -10.72 7.47 -6.77
CA MET A 16 -9.97 8.40 -5.93
C MET A 16 -8.85 9.13 -6.70
N THR A 17 -8.21 8.47 -7.66
CA THR A 17 -7.25 9.10 -8.58
C THR A 17 -7.95 10.10 -9.49
N ALA A 18 -9.07 9.71 -10.10
CA ALA A 18 -9.82 10.53 -11.06
C ALA A 18 -10.33 11.83 -10.45
N VAL A 19 -10.90 11.78 -9.23
CA VAL A 19 -11.37 12.96 -8.49
C VAL A 19 -10.24 13.98 -8.25
N ARG A 20 -8.98 13.54 -8.26
CA ARG A 20 -7.80 14.40 -8.03
C ARG A 20 -7.21 14.99 -9.30
N ILE A 21 -7.60 14.53 -10.50
CA ILE A 21 -7.10 15.02 -11.79
C ILE A 21 -7.20 16.56 -11.90
N PRO A 22 -8.35 17.20 -11.62
CA PRO A 22 -8.46 18.67 -11.76
C PRO A 22 -7.51 19.42 -10.82
N SER A 23 -7.22 18.87 -9.64
CA SER A 23 -6.28 19.48 -8.70
C SER A 23 -4.83 19.31 -9.18
N ALA A 24 -4.50 18.13 -9.71
CA ALA A 24 -3.17 17.80 -10.22
C ALA A 24 -2.78 18.66 -11.43
N ILE A 25 -3.71 18.85 -12.38
CA ILE A 25 -3.54 19.75 -13.54
C ILE A 25 -3.27 21.18 -13.08
N ARG A 26 -4.01 21.67 -12.07
CA ARG A 26 -3.82 22.99 -11.46
C ARG A 26 -2.57 23.10 -10.56
N GLY A 27 -1.70 22.08 -10.53
CA GLY A 27 -0.47 22.07 -9.72
C GLY A 27 -0.67 21.83 -8.23
N ARG A 28 -1.90 21.64 -7.74
CA ARG A 28 -2.22 21.53 -6.32
C ARG A 28 -2.34 20.06 -5.92
N ASN A 29 -1.75 19.68 -4.78
CA ASN A 29 -1.85 18.34 -4.22
C ASN A 29 -1.43 17.20 -5.17
N ARG A 30 -0.48 17.46 -6.09
CA ARG A 30 0.03 16.46 -7.06
C ARG A 30 0.45 15.15 -6.39
N THR A 31 1.06 15.21 -5.22
CA THR A 31 1.48 14.00 -4.49
C THR A 31 0.31 13.09 -4.12
N MET A 32 -0.87 13.62 -3.79
CA MET A 32 -2.04 12.77 -3.48
C MET A 32 -2.57 12.10 -4.74
N PHE A 33 -2.50 12.79 -5.90
CA PHE A 33 -2.82 12.15 -7.18
C PHE A 33 -1.85 10.99 -7.46
N PHE A 34 -0.54 11.23 -7.37
CA PHE A 34 0.46 10.18 -7.59
C PHE A 34 0.32 9.01 -6.61
N LEU A 35 0.00 9.28 -5.34
CA LEU A 35 -0.24 8.23 -4.35
C LEU A 35 -1.41 7.31 -4.74
N PHE A 36 -2.56 7.88 -5.13
CA PHE A 36 -3.69 7.06 -5.56
C PHE A 36 -3.45 6.40 -6.92
N ALA A 37 -2.72 7.04 -7.83
CA ALA A 37 -2.35 6.45 -9.12
C ALA A 37 -1.41 5.24 -8.93
N LEU A 38 -0.44 5.34 -8.02
CA LEU A 38 0.44 4.23 -7.66
C LEU A 38 -0.34 3.11 -6.97
N LEU A 39 -1.23 3.42 -6.03
CA LEU A 39 -2.14 2.42 -5.43
C LEU A 39 -2.98 1.71 -6.50
N SER A 40 -3.55 2.44 -7.46
CA SER A 40 -4.29 1.86 -8.57
C SER A 40 -3.42 0.91 -9.39
N ALA A 41 -2.18 1.29 -9.69
CA ALA A 41 -1.27 0.46 -10.46
C ALA A 41 -0.78 -0.76 -9.67
N ASP A 42 -0.53 -0.64 -8.36
CA ASP A 42 -0.21 -1.75 -7.46
C ASP A 42 -1.33 -2.80 -7.47
N ILE A 43 -2.58 -2.36 -7.35
CA ILE A 43 -3.74 -3.24 -7.37
C ILE A 43 -3.94 -3.86 -8.75
N LEU A 44 -3.76 -3.09 -9.83
CA LEU A 44 -3.86 -3.60 -11.20
C LEU A 44 -2.84 -4.73 -11.43
N LEU A 45 -1.58 -4.53 -11.05
CA LEU A 45 -0.52 -5.53 -11.13
C LEU A 45 -0.70 -6.70 -10.14
N SER A 46 -1.63 -6.59 -9.19
CA SER A 46 -1.97 -7.69 -8.28
C SER A 46 -3.12 -8.58 -8.81
N ILE A 47 -3.79 -8.17 -9.89
CA ILE A 47 -4.84 -8.94 -10.57
C ILE A 47 -4.20 -9.79 -11.68
N LYS A 48 -4.69 -11.02 -11.86
CA LYS A 48 -4.06 -12.02 -12.74
C LYS A 48 -3.99 -11.62 -14.19
N GLU A 49 -5.10 -11.22 -14.76
CA GLU A 49 -5.20 -10.94 -16.19
C GLU A 49 -4.32 -9.74 -16.60
N PRO A 50 -4.38 -8.59 -15.90
CA PRO A 50 -3.48 -7.47 -16.19
C PRO A 50 -2.01 -7.81 -15.92
N TYR A 51 -1.72 -8.53 -14.83
CA TYR A 51 -0.35 -8.93 -14.49
C TYR A 51 0.29 -9.75 -15.61
N LEU A 52 -0.38 -10.80 -16.08
CA LEU A 52 0.17 -11.67 -17.13
C LEU A 52 0.36 -10.93 -18.45
N ALA A 53 -0.57 -10.04 -18.81
CA ALA A 53 -0.45 -9.22 -20.01
C ALA A 53 0.76 -8.28 -19.95
N ILE A 54 0.96 -7.63 -18.80
CA ILE A 54 2.09 -6.71 -18.61
C ILE A 54 3.41 -7.49 -18.53
N ASP A 55 3.45 -8.59 -17.79
CA ASP A 55 4.66 -9.40 -17.64
C ASP A 55 5.11 -10.02 -18.96
N ALA A 56 4.17 -10.42 -19.82
CA ALA A 56 4.47 -10.91 -21.17
C ALA A 56 5.23 -9.86 -22.01
N VAL A 57 4.83 -8.59 -21.93
CA VAL A 57 5.53 -7.48 -22.61
C VAL A 57 6.91 -7.23 -22.01
N LEU A 58 7.07 -7.48 -20.71
CA LEU A 58 8.34 -7.33 -19.98
C LEU A 58 9.29 -8.54 -20.12
N GLY A 59 8.91 -9.56 -20.91
CA GLY A 59 9.74 -10.74 -21.21
C GLY A 59 9.27 -12.04 -20.55
N GLY A 60 8.21 -12.02 -19.74
CA GLY A 60 7.53 -13.23 -19.24
C GLY A 60 8.28 -14.03 -18.17
N PHE A 61 9.16 -13.38 -17.40
CA PHE A 61 9.95 -13.98 -16.32
C PHE A 61 9.68 -13.34 -14.95
N ASN A 62 8.45 -12.85 -14.74
CA ASN A 62 7.98 -12.18 -13.51
C ASN A 62 8.63 -10.82 -13.20
N LEU A 63 9.15 -10.10 -14.20
CA LEU A 63 9.66 -8.75 -14.00
C LEU A 63 8.57 -7.79 -13.52
N ALA A 64 7.31 -8.02 -13.92
CA ALA A 64 6.15 -7.30 -13.39
C ALA A 64 6.02 -7.45 -11.87
N ASN A 65 6.43 -8.59 -11.30
CA ASN A 65 6.43 -8.82 -9.86
C ASN A 65 7.46 -7.95 -9.14
N LEU A 66 8.68 -7.88 -9.68
CA LEU A 66 9.73 -7.04 -9.13
C LEU A 66 9.33 -5.56 -9.20
N LEU A 67 8.75 -5.14 -10.33
CA LEU A 67 8.21 -3.80 -10.49
C LEU A 67 7.13 -3.50 -9.44
N LEU A 68 6.17 -4.42 -9.25
CA LEU A 68 5.13 -4.30 -8.23
C LEU A 68 5.71 -4.11 -6.82
N ARG A 69 6.81 -4.82 -6.46
CA ARG A 69 7.48 -4.61 -5.16
C ARG A 69 7.98 -3.19 -4.99
N PHE A 70 8.67 -2.66 -6.00
CA PHE A 70 9.20 -1.30 -5.94
C PHE A 70 8.09 -0.25 -5.94
N MET A 71 7.01 -0.48 -6.69
CA MET A 71 5.85 0.39 -6.68
C MET A 71 5.19 0.40 -5.29
N LEU A 72 5.00 -0.76 -4.66
CA LEU A 72 4.53 -0.84 -3.27
C LEU A 72 5.44 -0.08 -2.31
N TYR A 73 6.76 -0.20 -2.43
CA TYR A 73 7.69 0.56 -1.58
C TYR A 73 7.53 2.08 -1.77
N GLY A 74 7.43 2.54 -3.02
CA GLY A 74 7.17 3.94 -3.34
C GLY A 74 5.81 4.43 -2.83
N THR A 75 4.77 3.63 -3.01
CA THR A 75 3.41 3.88 -2.50
C THR A 75 3.41 4.07 -1.00
N PHE A 76 4.04 3.14 -0.26
CA PHE A 76 4.10 3.22 1.20
C PHE A 76 4.99 4.35 1.69
N LEU A 77 6.08 4.69 1.01
CA LEU A 77 6.86 5.89 1.32
C LEU A 77 6.00 7.17 1.20
N LEU A 78 5.27 7.34 0.09
CA LEU A 78 4.41 8.50 -0.12
C LEU A 78 3.23 8.53 0.86
N LEU A 79 2.58 7.39 1.07
CA LEU A 79 1.52 7.19 2.07
C LEU A 79 2.01 7.59 3.46
N GLY A 80 3.17 7.06 3.84
CA GLY A 80 3.87 7.31 5.09
C GLY A 80 4.09 8.79 5.34
N VAL A 81 4.79 9.45 4.42
CA VAL A 81 5.12 10.88 4.51
C VAL A 81 3.86 11.73 4.59
N LYS A 82 2.85 11.47 3.75
CA LYS A 82 1.62 12.27 3.74
C LYS A 82 0.75 12.03 4.96
N THR A 83 0.65 10.80 5.42
CA THR A 83 -0.13 10.47 6.61
C THR A 83 0.52 11.07 7.85
N ALA A 84 1.84 10.87 8.04
CA ALA A 84 2.57 11.47 9.14
C ALA A 84 2.43 13.01 9.17
N ALA A 85 2.58 13.67 8.01
CA ALA A 85 2.38 15.11 7.88
C ALA A 85 0.93 15.54 8.15
N ALA A 86 -0.07 14.76 7.69
CA ALA A 86 -1.48 15.07 7.89
C ALA A 86 -1.94 15.02 9.36
N PHE A 87 -1.25 14.21 10.17
CA PHE A 87 -1.46 14.08 11.62
C PHE A 87 -0.43 14.85 12.46
N GLY A 88 0.49 15.61 11.85
CA GLY A 88 1.49 16.40 12.57
C GLY A 88 2.51 15.55 13.36
N SER A 89 2.77 14.31 12.94
CA SER A 89 3.70 13.41 13.62
C SER A 89 5.13 13.60 13.08
N GLU A 90 5.91 14.47 13.73
CA GLU A 90 7.33 14.66 13.38
C GLU A 90 8.14 13.38 13.56
N ALA A 91 7.86 12.61 14.62
CA ALA A 91 8.52 11.34 14.88
C ALA A 91 8.25 10.33 13.74
N GLY A 92 6.99 10.22 13.29
CA GLY A 92 6.64 9.35 12.16
C GLY A 92 7.29 9.81 10.85
N LEU A 93 7.32 11.13 10.62
CA LEU A 93 7.96 11.70 9.43
C LEU A 93 9.47 11.44 9.43
N ARG A 94 10.15 11.61 10.57
CA ARG A 94 11.58 11.33 10.74
C ARG A 94 11.89 9.85 10.62
N ALA A 95 11.04 8.98 11.17
CA ALA A 95 11.20 7.53 11.03
C ALA A 95 11.16 7.13 9.54
N ILE A 96 10.21 7.65 8.76
CA ILE A 96 9.99 7.22 7.37
C ILE A 96 10.92 7.91 6.37
N ARG A 97 11.07 9.25 6.46
CA ARG A 97 11.84 10.05 5.49
C ARG A 97 13.25 10.40 5.96
N GLY A 98 13.57 10.17 7.25
CA GLY A 98 14.90 10.37 7.78
C GLY A 98 15.89 9.30 7.32
N PRO A 99 17.15 9.39 7.77
CA PRO A 99 18.22 8.49 7.31
C PRO A 99 17.92 7.03 7.61
N VAL A 100 17.30 6.72 8.76
CA VAL A 100 16.92 5.34 9.12
C VAL A 100 15.88 4.78 8.16
N GLY A 101 14.78 5.51 7.90
CA GLY A 101 13.73 5.04 7.00
C GLY A 101 14.21 4.86 5.56
N LEU A 102 15.08 5.76 5.09
CA LEU A 102 15.71 5.63 3.77
C LEU A 102 16.73 4.48 3.70
N ALA A 103 17.48 4.23 4.78
CA ALA A 103 18.37 3.08 4.88
C ALA A 103 17.57 1.76 4.87
N VAL A 104 16.47 1.67 5.62
CA VAL A 104 15.57 0.52 5.61
C VAL A 104 14.98 0.31 4.21
N LEU A 105 14.49 1.37 3.56
CA LEU A 105 13.99 1.30 2.19
C LEU A 105 15.06 0.81 1.22
N GLY A 106 16.25 1.41 1.25
CA GLY A 106 17.36 1.07 0.37
C GLY A 106 17.82 -0.38 0.56
N LEU A 107 17.95 -0.83 1.80
CA LEU A 107 18.33 -2.21 2.12
C LEU A 107 17.27 -3.20 1.64
N VAL A 108 15.99 -2.96 1.93
CA VAL A 108 14.89 -3.84 1.52
C VAL A 108 14.78 -3.89 -0.01
N ALA A 109 14.91 -2.74 -0.67
CA ALA A 109 14.92 -2.64 -2.13
C ALA A 109 16.06 -3.44 -2.75
N ALA A 110 17.29 -3.26 -2.24
CA ALA A 110 18.47 -3.96 -2.72
C ALA A 110 18.37 -5.48 -2.52
N LEU A 111 17.95 -5.93 -1.32
CA LEU A 111 17.75 -7.35 -1.03
C LEU A 111 16.64 -7.96 -1.89
N THR A 112 15.56 -7.21 -2.14
CA THR A 112 14.47 -7.68 -3.01
C THR A 112 14.96 -7.91 -4.43
N ALA A 113 15.74 -6.97 -4.98
CA ALA A 113 16.35 -7.11 -6.30
C ALA A 113 17.32 -8.28 -6.36
N TRP A 114 18.23 -8.34 -5.38
CA TRP A 114 19.23 -9.40 -5.28
C TRP A 114 18.57 -10.79 -5.28
N ILE A 115 17.63 -11.02 -4.37
CA ILE A 115 16.94 -12.32 -4.27
C ILE A 115 16.22 -12.63 -5.58
N PHE A 116 15.52 -11.66 -6.17
CA PHE A 116 14.81 -11.85 -7.43
C PHE A 116 15.71 -12.33 -8.57
N PHE A 117 16.90 -11.74 -8.73
CA PHE A 117 17.83 -12.14 -9.80
C PHE A 117 18.61 -13.41 -9.49
N THR A 118 18.67 -13.84 -8.23
CA THR A 118 19.32 -15.11 -7.84
C THR A 118 18.38 -16.32 -7.84
N MET A 119 17.07 -16.12 -7.78
CA MET A 119 16.09 -17.20 -7.78
C MET A 119 15.66 -17.56 -9.20
N ASP A 120 15.26 -18.81 -9.43
CA ASP A 120 14.65 -19.21 -10.71
C ASP A 120 13.23 -18.63 -10.81
N THR A 121 13.05 -17.60 -11.64
CA THR A 121 11.76 -16.95 -11.88
C THR A 121 11.13 -17.33 -13.22
N ARG A 122 11.56 -18.43 -13.84
CA ARG A 122 11.03 -18.87 -15.14
C ARG A 122 9.51 -19.04 -15.11
N GLY A 123 8.87 -18.60 -16.19
CA GLY A 123 7.41 -18.55 -16.33
C GLY A 123 6.82 -17.26 -15.76
N SER A 124 5.49 -17.15 -15.74
CA SER A 124 4.79 -15.96 -15.25
C SER A 124 3.62 -16.36 -14.34
N SER A 125 3.65 -15.89 -13.09
CA SER A 125 2.56 -16.10 -12.13
C SER A 125 2.44 -14.96 -11.13
N VAL A 126 1.20 -14.55 -10.86
CA VAL A 126 0.90 -13.50 -9.88
C VAL A 126 1.37 -13.95 -8.51
N GLY A 127 2.09 -13.06 -7.81
CA GLY A 127 2.60 -13.38 -6.49
C GLY A 127 3.55 -14.59 -6.46
N LEU A 128 4.06 -15.01 -7.63
CA LEU A 128 4.97 -16.14 -7.81
C LEU A 128 4.38 -17.48 -7.33
N SER A 129 3.05 -17.63 -7.35
CA SER A 129 2.36 -18.81 -6.84
C SER A 129 2.62 -20.09 -7.64
N GLY A 130 3.11 -19.98 -8.87
CA GLY A 130 3.47 -21.12 -9.72
C GLY A 130 4.90 -21.63 -9.53
N LEU A 131 5.72 -20.96 -8.70
CA LEU A 131 7.10 -21.36 -8.45
C LEU A 131 7.21 -22.35 -7.29
N HIS A 132 8.27 -23.16 -7.31
CA HIS A 132 8.57 -24.08 -6.21
C HIS A 132 8.84 -23.31 -4.93
N GLN A 133 8.15 -23.67 -3.84
CA GLN A 133 8.35 -23.06 -2.53
C GLN A 133 9.76 -23.39 -2.03
N ASN A 134 10.54 -22.35 -1.76
CA ASN A 134 11.86 -22.45 -1.18
C ASN A 134 12.13 -21.21 -0.30
N ALA A 135 13.21 -21.26 0.49
CA ALA A 135 13.54 -20.19 1.42
C ALA A 135 13.77 -18.83 0.73
N ALA A 136 14.26 -18.82 -0.52
CA ALA A 136 14.47 -17.60 -1.29
C ALA A 136 13.13 -16.93 -1.66
N LEU A 137 12.16 -17.71 -2.13
CA LEU A 137 10.81 -17.23 -2.46
C LEU A 137 10.09 -16.68 -1.23
N GLU A 138 10.20 -17.36 -0.09
CA GLU A 138 9.62 -16.90 1.17
C GLU A 138 10.27 -15.60 1.66
N SER A 139 11.60 -15.50 1.56
CA SER A 139 12.35 -14.29 1.90
C SER A 139 11.96 -13.11 1.00
N TYR A 140 11.84 -13.35 -0.30
CA TYR A 140 11.33 -12.37 -1.26
C TYR A 140 9.91 -11.92 -0.93
N ALA A 141 9.03 -12.86 -0.56
CA ALA A 141 7.67 -12.56 -0.12
C ALA A 141 7.62 -11.74 1.18
N ALA A 142 8.51 -12.04 2.13
CA ALA A 142 8.64 -11.31 3.39
C ALA A 142 9.14 -9.88 3.17
N LEU A 143 10.21 -9.68 2.38
CA LEU A 143 10.77 -8.36 2.08
C LEU A 143 9.74 -7.42 1.46
N GLY A 144 8.93 -7.93 0.52
CA GLY A 144 7.89 -7.11 -0.08
C GLY A 144 6.75 -6.70 0.84
N ARG A 145 6.59 -7.36 1.99
CA ARG A 145 5.68 -6.92 3.06
C ARG A 145 6.39 -6.09 4.11
N PHE A 146 7.70 -6.24 4.26
CA PHE A 146 8.48 -5.67 5.35
C PHE A 146 8.44 -4.14 5.35
N TYR A 147 8.80 -3.48 4.24
CA TYR A 147 8.79 -2.01 4.19
C TYR A 147 7.40 -1.39 4.36
N PRO A 148 6.33 -1.90 3.69
CA PRO A 148 4.96 -1.49 3.99
C PRO A 148 4.57 -1.66 5.47
N GLY A 149 4.95 -2.78 6.10
CA GLY A 149 4.73 -3.06 7.52
C GLY A 149 5.48 -2.09 8.43
N TYR A 150 6.74 -1.81 8.13
CA TYR A 150 7.56 -0.81 8.83
C TYR A 150 6.87 0.57 8.82
N VAL A 151 6.46 1.04 7.64
CA VAL A 151 5.75 2.32 7.51
C VAL A 151 4.45 2.31 8.31
N ALA A 152 3.67 1.23 8.24
CA ALA A 152 2.43 1.11 9.01
C ALA A 152 2.69 1.27 10.51
N VAL A 153 3.66 0.54 11.07
CA VAL A 153 4.03 0.64 12.49
C VAL A 153 4.41 2.07 12.88
N CYS A 154 5.19 2.78 12.06
CA CYS A 154 5.55 4.18 12.32
C CYS A 154 4.34 5.13 12.38
N LEU A 155 3.25 4.82 11.68
CA LEU A 155 2.06 5.67 11.60
C LEU A 155 1.02 5.38 12.69
N LEU A 156 0.92 4.12 13.14
CA LEU A 156 -0.15 3.68 14.06
C LEU A 156 -0.30 4.57 15.30
N PRO A 157 0.78 4.96 16.03
CA PRO A 157 0.63 5.79 17.22
C PRO A 157 0.02 7.17 16.92
N GLY A 158 0.38 7.78 15.79
CA GLY A 158 -0.12 9.09 15.38
C GLY A 158 -1.60 9.05 15.00
N ILE A 159 -2.00 8.00 14.27
CA ILE A 159 -3.39 7.81 13.85
C ILE A 159 -4.27 7.47 15.06
N TRP A 160 -3.78 6.64 15.98
CA TRP A 160 -4.52 6.26 17.19
C TRP A 160 -4.92 7.47 18.04
N LYS A 161 -4.01 8.46 18.18
CA LYS A 161 -4.32 9.72 18.85
C LYS A 161 -5.49 10.45 18.18
N ALA A 162 -5.54 10.48 16.86
CA ALA A 162 -6.64 11.10 16.13
C ALA A 162 -7.97 10.35 16.29
N VAL A 163 -7.93 9.01 16.32
CA VAL A 163 -9.11 8.16 16.57
C VAL A 163 -9.76 8.46 17.92
N ARG A 164 -8.93 8.65 18.96
CA ARG A 164 -9.37 8.95 20.33
C ARG A 164 -9.62 10.44 20.61
N SER A 165 -9.27 11.33 19.69
CA SER A 165 -9.44 12.78 19.89
C SER A 165 -10.91 13.22 19.84
N SER A 166 -11.16 14.45 20.28
CA SER A 166 -12.46 15.15 20.14
C SER A 166 -12.71 15.73 18.74
N ALA A 167 -11.96 15.27 17.73
CA ALA A 167 -12.14 15.69 16.34
C ALA A 167 -13.55 15.33 15.80
N PRO A 168 -13.99 15.98 14.70
CA PRO A 168 -15.27 15.67 14.07
C PRO A 168 -15.42 14.17 13.78
N THR A 169 -16.64 13.63 13.97
CA THR A 169 -16.95 12.20 13.82
C THR A 169 -16.46 11.63 12.49
N LEU A 170 -16.62 12.38 11.40
CA LEU A 170 -16.16 11.96 10.07
C LEU A 170 -14.63 11.76 10.00
N LEU A 171 -13.85 12.64 10.64
CA LEU A 171 -12.40 12.52 10.70
C LEU A 171 -11.99 11.31 11.56
N ARG A 172 -12.71 11.05 12.65
CA ARG A 172 -12.46 9.91 13.53
C ARG A 172 -12.75 8.59 12.83
N ILE A 173 -13.88 8.47 12.14
CA ILE A 173 -14.24 7.29 11.36
C ILE A 173 -13.18 7.05 10.27
N ALA A 174 -12.84 8.08 9.48
CA ALA A 174 -11.83 7.94 8.44
C ALA A 174 -10.44 7.56 8.99
N SER A 175 -10.05 8.12 10.13
CA SER A 175 -8.80 7.75 10.82
C SER A 175 -8.84 6.31 11.35
N ALA A 176 -9.99 5.86 11.88
CA ALA A 176 -10.18 4.49 12.32
C ALA A 176 -10.13 3.51 11.15
N THR A 177 -10.73 3.84 10.01
CA THR A 177 -10.65 3.02 8.79
C THR A 177 -9.20 2.90 8.31
N LEU A 178 -8.46 4.01 8.27
CA LEU A 178 -7.03 3.99 7.92
C LEU A 178 -6.22 3.16 8.93
N PHE A 179 -6.47 3.33 10.23
CA PHE A 179 -5.83 2.57 11.29
C PHE A 179 -6.05 1.06 11.10
N THR A 180 -7.30 0.64 10.86
CA THR A 180 -7.63 -0.76 10.57
C THR A 180 -6.86 -1.27 9.36
N GLY A 181 -6.80 -0.50 8.26
CA GLY A 181 -6.04 -0.87 7.07
C GLY A 181 -4.55 -1.13 7.37
N LEU A 182 -3.93 -0.25 8.16
CA LEU A 182 -2.53 -0.40 8.56
C LEU A 182 -2.30 -1.54 9.55
N VAL A 183 -3.23 -1.80 10.47
CA VAL A 183 -3.17 -2.98 11.36
C VAL A 183 -3.24 -4.26 10.55
N LEU A 184 -4.19 -4.37 9.61
CA LEU A 184 -4.29 -5.52 8.71
C LEU A 184 -2.98 -5.74 7.95
N LEU A 185 -2.33 -4.66 7.49
CA LEU A 185 -1.03 -4.74 6.83
C LEU A 185 0.08 -5.27 7.75
N VAL A 186 0.12 -4.85 9.02
CA VAL A 186 1.08 -5.38 10.01
C VAL A 186 0.82 -6.86 10.26
N LEU A 187 -0.44 -7.30 10.31
CA LEU A 187 -0.78 -8.72 10.46
C LEU A 187 -0.27 -9.57 9.29
N THR A 188 -0.07 -8.98 8.10
CA THR A 188 0.49 -9.72 6.95
C THR A 188 1.92 -10.19 7.15
N GLN A 189 2.66 -9.62 8.11
CA GLN A 189 4.00 -10.12 8.46
C GLN A 189 3.92 -11.56 9.02
N GLY A 190 2.79 -11.94 9.62
CA GLY A 190 2.55 -13.27 10.17
C GLY A 190 2.14 -14.33 9.13
N PHE A 191 2.12 -14.02 7.83
CA PHE A 191 1.76 -15.01 6.80
C PHE A 191 2.59 -16.31 6.80
N PRO A 192 3.89 -16.32 7.17
CA PRO A 192 4.63 -17.57 7.32
C PRO A 192 4.08 -18.51 8.41
N LEU A 193 3.31 -17.97 9.36
CA LEU A 193 2.70 -18.74 10.45
C LEU A 193 1.29 -19.26 10.08
N LEU A 194 0.77 -18.89 8.91
CA LEU A 194 -0.56 -19.34 8.49
C LEU A 194 -0.50 -20.79 7.99
N PRO A 195 -1.38 -21.68 8.47
CA PRO A 195 -1.49 -23.04 7.95
C PRO A 195 -1.98 -23.03 6.49
N ASP A 196 -1.61 -24.05 5.72
CA ASP A 196 -1.89 -24.13 4.27
C ASP A 196 -3.38 -24.04 3.93
N GLY A 197 -4.24 -24.58 4.80
CA GLY A 197 -5.71 -24.48 4.67
C GLY A 197 -6.27 -23.06 4.80
N ALA A 198 -5.47 -22.10 5.26
CA ALA A 198 -5.85 -20.70 5.45
C ALA A 198 -5.25 -19.76 4.37
N SER A 199 -4.77 -20.30 3.25
CA SER A 199 -4.19 -19.53 2.14
C SER A 199 -5.12 -18.45 1.57
N TRP A 200 -6.44 -18.64 1.67
CA TRP A 200 -7.46 -17.67 1.28
C TRP A 200 -7.42 -16.36 2.08
N LEU A 201 -6.85 -16.37 3.30
CA LEU A 201 -6.70 -15.17 4.13
C LEU A 201 -5.72 -14.16 3.53
N ARG A 202 -4.70 -14.62 2.80
CA ARG A 202 -3.66 -13.75 2.23
C ARG A 202 -4.24 -12.67 1.31
N PRO A 203 -5.03 -13.01 0.26
CA PRO A 203 -5.66 -11.99 -0.57
C PRO A 203 -6.69 -11.16 0.21
N VAL A 204 -7.48 -11.79 1.10
CA VAL A 204 -8.49 -11.06 1.88
C VAL A 204 -7.86 -9.96 2.74
N LEU A 205 -6.78 -10.28 3.46
CA LEU A 205 -6.07 -9.32 4.30
C LEU A 205 -5.39 -8.22 3.47
N ASN A 206 -4.70 -8.58 2.38
CA ASN A 206 -4.01 -7.61 1.52
C ASN A 206 -4.98 -6.61 0.89
N TYR A 207 -6.06 -7.10 0.26
CA TYR A 207 -7.00 -6.21 -0.42
C TYR A 207 -7.88 -5.43 0.57
N SER A 208 -8.24 -6.01 1.72
CA SER A 208 -8.94 -5.27 2.77
C SER A 208 -8.06 -4.17 3.38
N ALA A 209 -6.77 -4.44 3.58
CA ALA A 209 -5.80 -3.45 4.03
C ALA A 209 -5.69 -2.28 3.04
N ALA A 210 -5.54 -2.58 1.76
CA ALA A 210 -5.46 -1.58 0.70
C ALA A 210 -6.75 -0.74 0.59
N LEU A 211 -7.91 -1.40 0.56
CA LEU A 211 -9.22 -0.75 0.47
C LEU A 211 -9.48 0.16 1.67
N ALA A 212 -9.26 -0.34 2.89
CA ALA A 212 -9.44 0.44 4.11
C ALA A 212 -8.47 1.64 4.16
N SER A 213 -7.22 1.46 3.72
CA SER A 213 -6.24 2.55 3.65
C SER A 213 -6.65 3.62 2.63
N ALA A 214 -7.11 3.21 1.45
CA ALA A 214 -7.57 4.12 0.41
C ALA A 214 -8.81 4.91 0.85
N LEU A 215 -9.81 4.23 1.43
CA LEU A 215 -11.02 4.85 1.96
C LEU A 215 -10.74 5.78 3.14
N GLY A 216 -9.89 5.35 4.08
CA GLY A 216 -9.51 6.17 5.24
C GLY A 216 -8.81 7.45 4.82
N MET A 217 -7.83 7.38 3.91
CA MET A 217 -7.20 8.57 3.33
C MET A 217 -8.18 9.46 2.57
N GLY A 218 -9.06 8.86 1.75
CA GLY A 218 -10.10 9.58 1.03
C GLY A 218 -11.04 10.35 1.97
N GLY A 219 -11.47 9.69 3.04
CA GLY A 219 -12.33 10.25 4.09
C GLY A 219 -11.67 11.39 4.87
N ILE A 220 -10.38 11.26 5.23
CA ILE A 220 -9.62 12.33 5.88
C ILE A 220 -9.58 13.58 4.99
N TRP A 221 -9.37 13.40 3.68
CA TRP A 221 -9.39 14.50 2.72
C TRP A 221 -10.77 15.14 2.59
N LEU A 222 -11.83 14.34 2.47
CA LEU A 222 -13.21 14.83 2.41
C LEU A 222 -13.57 15.64 3.66
N SER A 223 -13.25 15.12 4.84
CA SER A 223 -13.50 15.80 6.11
C SER A 223 -12.81 17.17 6.17
N LYS A 224 -11.52 17.24 5.78
CA LYS A 224 -10.78 18.51 5.73
C LYS A 224 -11.33 19.47 4.67
N SER A 225 -11.81 18.96 3.54
CA SER A 225 -12.42 19.80 2.49
C SER A 225 -13.76 20.38 2.91
N LEU A 226 -14.60 19.59 3.59
CA LEU A 226 -15.90 20.04 4.10
C LEU A 226 -15.74 21.09 5.20
N ALA A 227 -14.86 20.85 6.18
CA ALA A 227 -14.59 21.80 7.26
C ALA A 227 -14.13 23.19 6.76
N ARG A 228 -13.33 23.22 5.68
CA ARG A 228 -12.88 24.49 5.06
C ARG A 228 -13.99 25.24 4.33
N ARG A 229 -15.02 24.54 3.83
CA ARG A 229 -16.17 25.18 3.16
C ARG A 229 -17.10 25.81 4.19
N THR A 230 -17.38 25.10 5.29
CA THR A 230 -18.21 25.61 6.38
C THR A 230 -17.60 26.82 7.07
N ALA A 231 -16.26 26.90 7.17
CA ALA A 231 -15.59 28.07 7.76
C ALA A 231 -15.52 29.32 6.83
N ARG A 232 -16.01 29.22 5.58
CA ARG A 232 -15.98 30.30 4.58
C ARG A 232 -17.37 30.81 4.19
N GLY A 233 -18.44 30.19 4.69
CA GLY A 233 -19.82 30.65 4.54
C GLY A 233 -20.31 31.17 5.88
#